data_AF-A0A412WPY2-F1
#
_entry.id   AF-A0A412WPY2-F1
#
_cell.length_a   1.000
_cell.length_b   1.000
_cell.length_c   1.000
_cell.angle_alpha   90.00
_cell.angle_beta   90.00
_cell.angle_gamma   90.00
#
_symmetry.space_group_name_H-M   'P 1'
#
loop_
_entity.id
_entity.type
_entity.pdbx_description
1 polymer ?
#
loop_
_entity_poly.entity_id
_entity_poly.type
_entity_poly.pdbx_seq_one_letter_code
_entity_poly.pdbx_strand_id
1 'polypeptide(L)'
;MEINYFISAKATATVQNINVSLSAEYQKEQAPEVISVVANGYLDDGKKFMNATLKYNPKSEDFNSINGSNVDLGIIQEIVPLITEFYRKITETFTNY
;
A
#
# COMPACT_ATOMS: atom_id res chain seq x y z
N MET A 1 -17.29 -5.40 28.74
CA MET A 1 -16.98 -4.49 27.62
C MET A 1 -15.59 -4.86 27.16
N GLU A 2 -15.43 -5.28 25.91
CA GLU A 2 -14.14 -5.72 25.37
C GLU A 2 -13.54 -4.58 24.55
N ILE A 3 -12.30 -4.22 24.85
CA ILE A 3 -11.58 -3.16 24.15
C ILE A 3 -10.75 -3.83 23.05
N ASN A 4 -11.03 -3.48 21.80
CA ASN A 4 -10.27 -3.99 20.65
C ASN A 4 -9.03 -3.12 20.41
N TYR A 5 -7.86 -3.75 20.43
CA TYR A 5 -6.58 -3.09 20.14
C TYR A 5 -6.18 -3.31 18.68
N PHE A 6 -5.71 -2.25 18.02
CA PHE A 6 -5.25 -2.27 16.63
C PHE A 6 -3.79 -1.85 16.54
N ILE A 7 -3.10 -2.41 15.55
CA ILE A 7 -1.72 -2.10 15.17
C ILE A 7 -1.78 -1.34 13.85
N SER A 8 -0.98 -0.28 13.74
CA SER A 8 -0.79 0.49 12.50
C SER A 8 0.64 0.31 12.00
N ALA A 9 0.79 -0.02 10.72
CA ALA A 9 2.07 -0.07 10.03
C ALA A 9 2.08 0.96 8.90
N LYS A 10 3.24 1.58 8.67
CA LYS A 10 3.45 2.57 7.61
C LYS A 10 4.83 2.41 6.98
N ALA A 11 4.92 2.67 5.68
CA ALA A 11 6.18 2.74 4.95
C ALA A 11 6.09 3.77 3.82
N THR A 12 7.24 4.27 3.39
CA THR A 12 7.34 5.21 2.26
C THR A 12 8.43 4.75 1.31
N ALA A 13 8.21 4.94 0.02
CA ALA A 13 9.16 4.65 -1.04
C ALA A 13 8.98 5.66 -2.19
N THR A 14 9.90 5.63 -3.15
CA THR A 14 9.77 6.37 -4.41
C THR A 14 9.90 5.37 -5.55
N VAL A 15 8.94 5.40 -6.48
CA VAL A 15 8.96 4.60 -7.72
C VAL A 15 9.02 5.59 -8.86
N GLN A 16 10.12 5.57 -9.62
CA GLN A 16 10.44 6.60 -10.61
C GLN A 16 10.45 7.99 -9.94
N ASN A 17 9.42 8.82 -10.20
CA ASN A 17 9.23 10.16 -9.63
C ASN A 17 7.99 10.26 -8.72
N ILE A 18 7.37 9.12 -8.40
CA ILE A 18 6.13 9.03 -7.62
C ILE A 18 6.47 8.64 -6.19
N ASN A 19 6.09 9.50 -5.25
CA ASN A 19 6.16 9.21 -3.82
C ASN A 19 5.02 8.27 -3.45
N VAL A 20 5.37 7.12 -2.88
CA VAL A 20 4.45 6.06 -2.50
C VAL A 20 4.44 5.95 -0.98
N SER A 21 3.27 6.09 -0.38
CA SER A 21 3.02 5.86 1.05
C SER A 21 2.13 4.63 1.20
N LEU A 22 2.60 3.66 1.96
CA LEU A 22 1.91 2.41 2.28
C LEU A 22 1.42 2.47 3.72
N SER A 23 0.21 2.00 3.98
CA SER A 23 -0.29 1.84 5.33
C SER A 23 -1.25 0.65 5.47
N ALA A 24 -1.28 0.08 6.67
CA ALA A 24 -2.23 -0.95 7.03
C ALA A 24 -2.61 -0.82 8.51
N GLU A 25 -3.87 -1.15 8.82
CA GLU A 25 -4.39 -1.25 10.18
C GLU A 25 -4.99 -2.64 10.37
N TYR A 26 -4.62 -3.31 11.46
CA TYR A 26 -4.99 -4.71 11.70
C TYR A 26 -4.98 -5.03 13.19
N GLN A 27 -5.66 -6.10 13.59
CA GLN A 27 -5.64 -6.58 14.98
C GLN A 27 -4.34 -7.33 15.28
N LYS A 28 -3.93 -7.35 16.55
CA LYS A 28 -2.78 -8.16 16.99
C LYS A 28 -2.94 -9.61 16.51
N GLU A 29 -1.85 -10.21 16.02
CA GLU A 29 -1.79 -11.58 15.50
C GLU A 29 -2.67 -11.87 14.26
N GLN A 30 -3.27 -10.85 13.65
CA GLN A 30 -3.99 -10.99 12.39
C GLN A 30 -3.26 -10.24 11.28
N ALA A 31 -3.14 -10.89 10.12
CA ALA A 31 -2.61 -10.24 8.95
C ALA A 31 -3.58 -9.16 8.43
N PRO A 32 -3.08 -8.02 7.92
CA PRO A 32 -3.94 -6.97 7.40
C PRO A 32 -4.71 -7.44 6.17
N GLU A 33 -6.01 -7.16 6.14
CA GLU A 33 -6.88 -7.54 5.02
C GLU A 33 -6.75 -6.59 3.83
N VAL A 34 -6.35 -5.35 4.09
CA VAL A 34 -6.18 -4.30 3.09
C VAL A 34 -4.92 -3.51 3.37
N ILE A 35 -4.15 -3.27 2.31
CA ILE A 35 -3.07 -2.29 2.30
C ILE A 35 -3.55 -1.07 1.54
N SER A 36 -3.53 0.08 2.22
CA SER A 36 -3.79 1.37 1.61
C SER A 36 -2.51 1.92 1.02
N VAL A 37 -2.62 2.44 -0.21
CA VAL A 37 -1.50 3.04 -0.93
C VAL A 37 -1.90 4.43 -1.37
N VAL A 38 -1.03 5.39 -1.15
CA VAL A 38 -1.14 6.74 -1.71
C VAL A 38 0.09 6.99 -2.56
N ALA A 39 -0.10 7.24 -3.84
CA ALA A 39 0.96 7.44 -4.82
C ALA A 39 0.79 8.80 -5.50
N ASN A 40 1.77 9.70 -5.30
CA ASN A 40 1.71 11.08 -5.77
C ASN A 40 3.04 11.52 -6.38
N GLY A 41 2.99 12.15 -7.55
CA GLY A 41 4.17 12.74 -8.16
C GLY A 41 3.94 13.15 -9.60
N TYR A 42 4.96 13.75 -10.20
CA TYR A 42 4.93 14.05 -11.63
C TYR A 42 5.33 12.81 -12.41
N LEU A 43 4.57 12.52 -13.48
CA LEU A 43 4.96 11.55 -14.48
C LEU A 43 6.19 12.06 -15.25
N ASP A 44 6.89 11.18 -15.96
CA ASP A 44 8.17 11.46 -16.63
C ASP A 44 8.14 12.65 -17.62
N ASP A 45 6.96 13.01 -18.14
CA ASP A 45 6.79 14.19 -18.99
C ASP A 45 6.86 15.52 -18.22
N GLY A 46 6.89 15.47 -16.88
CA GLY A 46 6.89 16.61 -15.95
C GLY A 46 5.62 17.47 -16.00
N LYS A 47 4.66 17.11 -16.85
CA LYS A 47 3.46 17.92 -17.17
C LYS A 47 2.23 17.38 -16.47
N LYS A 48 2.18 16.07 -16.25
CA LYS A 48 1.06 15.41 -15.59
C LYS A 48 1.42 15.07 -14.15
N PHE A 49 0.64 15.59 -13.22
CA PHE A 49 0.69 15.17 -11.83
C PHE A 49 -0.24 13.96 -11.64
N MET A 50 0.32 12.84 -11.25
CA MET A 50 -0.41 11.66 -10.82
C MET A 50 -0.75 11.79 -9.34
N ASN A 51 -2.01 11.52 -9.01
CA ASN A 51 -2.49 11.33 -7.65
C ASN A 51 -3.35 10.08 -7.65
N ALA A 52 -2.95 9.07 -6.89
CA ALA A 52 -3.65 7.80 -6.82
C ALA A 52 -3.80 7.35 -5.36
N THR A 53 -4.98 6.86 -5.03
CA THR A 53 -5.29 6.14 -3.79
C THR A 53 -5.76 4.74 -4.14
N LEU A 54 -5.04 3.73 -3.65
CA LEU A 54 -5.27 2.33 -3.94
C LEU A 54 -5.63 1.58 -2.65
N LYS A 55 -6.47 0.57 -2.79
CA LYS A 55 -6.72 -0.43 -1.74
C LYS A 55 -6.38 -1.80 -2.32
N TYR A 56 -5.27 -2.37 -1.87
CA TYR A 56 -4.81 -3.68 -2.29
C TYR A 56 -5.24 -4.74 -1.29
N ASN A 57 -5.70 -5.89 -1.79
CA ASN A 57 -6.08 -7.05 -1.00
C ASN A 57 -4.99 -8.13 -1.12
N PRO A 58 -4.19 -8.36 -0.08
CA PRO A 58 -3.13 -9.35 -0.11
C PRO A 58 -3.61 -10.80 -0.26
N LYS A 59 -4.87 -11.10 0.08
CA LYS A 59 -5.42 -12.46 -0.02
C LYS A 59 -5.81 -12.83 -1.45
N SER A 60 -6.33 -11.86 -2.21
CA SER A 60 -6.71 -12.06 -3.63
C SER A 60 -5.63 -11.61 -4.61
N GLU A 61 -4.55 -11.01 -4.10
CA GLU A 61 -3.47 -10.41 -4.89
C GLU A 61 -3.98 -9.39 -5.92
N ASP A 62 -4.99 -8.60 -5.55
CA ASP A 62 -5.67 -7.68 -6.46
C ASP A 62 -6.10 -6.38 -5.76
N PHE A 63 -6.37 -5.34 -6.55
CA PHE A 63 -6.86 -4.07 -6.08
C PHE A 63 -8.38 -4.06 -5.91
N ASN A 64 -8.83 -3.92 -4.67
CA ASN A 64 -10.24 -3.64 -4.36
C ASN A 64 -10.69 -2.30 -4.95
N SER A 65 -9.78 -1.31 -5.05
CA SER A 65 -10.06 -0.04 -5.70
C SER A 65 -8.80 0.68 -6.13
N ILE A 66 -8.87 1.36 -7.28
CA ILE A 66 -7.87 2.29 -7.79
C ILE A 66 -8.60 3.59 -8.12
N ASN A 67 -8.35 4.65 -7.37
CA ASN A 67 -8.99 5.95 -7.55
C ASN A 67 -7.95 7.05 -7.71
N GLY A 68 -8.23 8.06 -8.52
CA GLY A 68 -7.32 9.18 -8.68
C GLY A 68 -7.39 9.88 -10.04
N SER A 69 -6.38 10.71 -10.29
CA SER A 69 -6.21 11.49 -11.52
C SER A 69 -4.87 11.15 -12.17
N ASN A 70 -4.87 11.06 -13.51
CA ASN A 70 -3.70 10.68 -14.31
C ASN A 70 -3.05 9.37 -13.82
N VAL A 71 -3.86 8.40 -13.41
CA VAL A 71 -3.38 7.11 -12.90
C VAL A 71 -2.70 6.34 -14.02
N ASP A 72 -1.41 6.08 -13.86
CA ASP A 72 -0.62 5.25 -14.77
C ASP A 72 -0.56 3.80 -14.26
N LEU A 73 -1.19 2.88 -14.98
CA LEU A 73 -1.25 1.47 -14.58
C LEU A 73 0.13 0.77 -14.62
N GLY A 74 1.07 1.24 -15.45
CA GLY A 74 2.43 0.70 -15.47
C GLY A 74 3.15 1.00 -14.15
N ILE A 75 3.04 2.24 -13.67
CA ILE A 75 3.57 2.62 -12.35
C ILE A 75 2.86 1.85 -11.22
N ILE A 76 1.54 1.65 -11.31
CA ILE A 76 0.82 0.84 -10.31
C ILE A 76 1.39 -0.58 -10.23
N GLN A 77 1.71 -1.21 -11.36
CA GLN A 77 2.33 -2.55 -11.37
C GLN A 77 3.72 -2.55 -10.71
N GLU A 78 4.52 -1.50 -10.88
CA GLU A 78 5.81 -1.35 -10.20
C GLU A 78 5.69 -1.14 -8.68
N ILE A 79 4.52 -0.69 -8.20
CA ILE A 79 4.25 -0.54 -6.75
C ILE A 79 3.90 -1.88 -6.10
N VAL A 80 3.34 -2.85 -6.84
CA VAL A 80 2.89 -4.16 -6.30
C VAL A 80 4.01 -4.88 -5.51
N PRO A 81 5.26 -5.00 -6.01
CA PRO A 81 6.36 -5.58 -5.24
C PRO A 81 6.60 -4.91 -3.88
N LEU A 82 6.44 -3.58 -3.79
CA LEU A 82 6.60 -2.84 -2.53
C LEU A 82 5.47 -3.15 -1.55
N ILE A 83 4.24 -3.30 -2.06
CA ILE A 83 3.08 -3.73 -1.26
C ILE A 83 3.34 -5.13 -0.69
N THR A 84 3.84 -6.05 -1.52
CA THR A 84 4.16 -7.42 -1.11
C THR A 84 5.27 -7.47 -0.07
N GLU A 85 6.35 -6.69 -0.24
CA GLU A 85 7.41 -6.61 0.76
C GLU A 85 6.89 -6.03 2.09
N PHE A 86 6.09 -4.97 2.03
CA PHE A 86 5.48 -4.34 3.20
C PHE A 86 4.56 -5.31 3.96
N TYR A 87 3.71 -6.04 3.24
CA TYR A 87 2.86 -7.09 3.81
C TYR A 87 3.70 -8.17 4.48
N ARG A 88 4.74 -8.68 3.79
CA ARG A 88 5.62 -9.72 4.32
C ARG A 88 6.25 -9.28 5.64
N LYS A 89 6.82 -8.06 5.69
CA LYS A 89 7.44 -7.52 6.92
C LYS A 89 6.45 -7.40 8.07
N ILE A 90 5.19 -7.05 7.81
CA ILE A 90 4.14 -7.09 8.83
C ILE A 90 3.93 -8.53 9.31
N THR A 91 3.75 -9.47 8.38
CA THR A 91 3.40 -10.85 8.75
C THR A 91 4.53 -11.63 9.43
N GLU A 92 5.79 -11.33 9.13
CA GLU A 92 6.95 -11.92 9.80
C GLU A 92 7.04 -11.55 11.29
N THR A 93 6.40 -10.45 11.70
CA THR A 93 6.32 -10.12 13.13
C THR A 93 5.39 -11.05 13.91
N PHE A 94 4.51 -11.79 13.24
CA PHE A 94 3.60 -12.73 13.90
C PHE A 94 4.26 -14.08 14.22
N THR A 95 5.23 -14.52 13.42
CA THR A 95 5.87 -15.85 13.54
C THR A 95 7.00 -15.90 14.57
N ASN A 96 7.35 -14.78 15.20
CA ASN A 96 8.45 -14.68 16.17
C ASN A 96 7.98 -14.73 17.64
N TYR A 97 6.77 -15.24 17.90
CA TYR A 97 6.22 -15.43 19.25
C TYR A 97 5.98 -16.90 19.57
#